data_AF-A0A8H7VFS5-F1
#
_entry.id   AF-A0A8H7VFS5-F1
#
_cell.length_a   1.000
_cell.length_b   1.000
_cell.length_c   1.000
_cell.angle_alpha   90.00
_cell.angle_beta   90.00
_cell.angle_gamma   90.00
#
_symmetry.space_group_name_H-M   'P 1'
#
loop_
_entity.id
_entity.type
_entity.pdbx_description
1 polymer ?
#
loop_
_entity_poly.entity_id
_entity_poly.type
_entity_poly.pdbx_seq_one_letter_code
_entity_poly.pdbx_strand_id
1 'polypeptide(L)'
;MATMGGSPMGGDGQQQMSAQEQQQIRMIQSAMESCPVKVGMAGVAGLAMGAAFGLFMSSFEFSGPSMDPKLLEQSTKVQMKAVLKDMKNRSVSMGKNFAVVGAIYSGSECCIESYRAKNDLVNSVAAGCFTGGVLAARAGPQAALLGCGGFAAFSAAIDFYLRG
;
A
#
# COMPACT_ATOMS: atom_id res chain seq x y z
N MET A 1 2.68 -4.60 3.39
CA MET A 1 3.90 -3.90 3.81
C MET A 1 4.69 -4.89 4.61
N ALA A 2 5.70 -5.53 4.01
CA ALA A 2 6.79 -6.00 4.84
C ALA A 2 7.09 -4.86 5.83
N THR A 3 7.19 -5.17 7.11
CA THR A 3 8.03 -4.35 7.97
C THR A 3 9.16 -3.87 7.09
N MET A 4 9.32 -2.55 6.99
CA MET A 4 10.64 -2.02 6.75
C MET A 4 11.52 -2.46 7.94
N GLY A 5 11.80 -3.77 8.05
CA GLY A 5 13.16 -4.24 8.12
C GLY A 5 13.82 -3.83 6.80
N GLY A 6 13.98 -2.51 6.64
CA GLY A 6 15.08 -2.02 5.85
C GLY A 6 16.30 -2.46 6.64
N SER A 7 16.86 -3.61 6.27
CA SER A 7 18.31 -3.68 6.18
C SER A 7 18.73 -2.38 5.50
N PRO A 8 19.58 -1.54 6.12
CA PRO A 8 19.92 -0.25 5.56
C PRO A 8 20.54 -0.51 4.19
N MET A 9 19.82 -0.17 3.13
CA MET A 9 20.34 -0.21 1.76
C MET A 9 21.58 0.68 1.75
N GLY A 10 22.72 0.05 1.47
CA GLY A 10 24.04 0.66 1.51
C GLY A 10 24.10 1.92 0.65
N GLY A 11 24.55 3.00 1.30
CA GLY A 11 24.97 4.24 0.68
C GLY A 11 25.84 4.97 1.71
N ASP A 12 27.16 4.89 1.50
CA ASP A 12 28.25 5.66 2.12
C ASP A 12 27.83 6.85 3.00
N GLY A 13 27.50 6.56 4.25
CA GLY A 13 27.00 7.55 5.19
C GLY A 13 27.04 7.07 6.63
N GLN A 14 28.08 6.30 7.02
CA GLN A 14 28.44 6.16 8.43
C GLN A 14 29.02 7.49 8.95
N GLN A 15 28.23 8.57 8.91
CA GLN A 15 28.47 9.74 9.74
C GLN A 15 28.05 9.38 11.15
N GLN A 16 28.99 8.78 11.88
CA GLN A 16 29.28 8.94 13.30
C GLN A 16 28.22 9.74 14.09
N MET A 17 27.05 9.14 14.29
CA MET A 17 26.00 9.78 15.07
C MET A 17 26.34 9.76 16.56
N SER A 18 26.35 10.95 17.16
CA SER A 18 26.56 11.20 18.59
C SER A 18 25.57 10.43 19.47
N ALA A 19 25.90 10.17 20.74
CA ALA A 19 24.99 9.49 21.69
C ALA A 19 23.61 10.19 21.79
N GLN A 20 23.59 11.51 21.57
CA GLN A 20 22.38 12.33 21.52
C GLN A 20 21.52 12.05 20.28
N GLU A 21 22.15 11.88 19.12
CA GLU A 21 21.51 11.49 17.86
C GLU A 21 21.01 10.03 17.87
N GLN A 22 21.75 9.11 18.50
CA GLN A 22 21.28 7.73 18.72
C GLN A 22 20.05 7.70 19.62
N GLN A 23 20.03 8.54 20.65
CA GLN A 23 18.85 8.69 21.51
C GLN A 23 17.69 9.32 20.73
N GLN A 24 17.96 10.27 19.84
CA GLN A 24 16.97 10.85 18.93
C GLN A 24 16.42 9.83 17.92
N ILE A 25 17.26 8.99 17.29
CA ILE A 25 16.82 7.93 16.38
C ILE A 25 16.05 6.85 17.12
N ARG A 26 16.43 6.48 18.36
CA ARG A 26 15.66 5.53 19.18
C ARG A 26 14.27 6.08 19.52
N MET A 27 14.17 7.37 19.83
CA MET A 27 12.88 8.03 20.06
C MET A 27 12.04 8.06 18.77
N ILE A 28 12.65 8.34 17.62
CA ILE A 28 11.97 8.32 16.31
C ILE A 28 11.56 6.88 15.91
N GLN A 29 12.41 5.88 16.13
CA GLN A 29 12.09 4.46 15.88
C GLN A 29 10.95 3.99 16.77
N SER A 30 10.98 4.32 18.06
CA SER A 30 9.89 3.97 18.98
C SER A 30 8.56 4.64 18.58
N ALA A 31 8.61 5.85 18.03
CA ALA A 31 7.44 6.52 17.46
C ALA A 31 6.98 5.85 16.15
N MET A 32 7.91 5.42 15.30
CA MET A 32 7.63 4.72 14.04
C MET A 32 7.13 3.29 14.22
N GLU A 33 7.45 2.65 15.35
CA GLU A 33 6.93 1.32 15.71
C GLU A 33 5.51 1.39 16.28
N SER A 34 4.98 2.58 16.57
CA SER A 34 3.60 2.68 17.03
C SER A 34 2.62 2.28 15.92
N CYS A 35 1.65 1.43 16.25
CA CYS A 35 0.61 0.99 15.32
C CYS A 35 -0.06 2.14 14.53
N PRO A 36 -0.46 3.28 15.14
CA PRO A 36 -1.07 4.37 14.37
C PRO A 36 -0.11 5.00 13.34
N VAL A 37 1.19 5.10 13.66
CA VAL A 37 2.19 5.63 12.73
C VAL A 37 2.48 4.63 11.61
N LYS A 38 2.62 3.34 11.93
CA LYS A 38 2.81 2.25 10.93
C LYS A 38 1.63 2.21 9.95
N VAL A 39 0.40 2.27 10.46
CA VAL A 39 -0.84 2.35 9.67
C VAL A 39 -0.92 3.63 8.85
N GLY A 40 -0.55 4.79 9.43
CA GLY A 40 -0.56 6.07 8.75
C GLY A 40 0.42 6.11 7.57
N MET A 41 1.68 5.71 7.80
CA MET A 41 2.68 5.59 6.75
C MET A 41 2.27 4.58 5.68
N ALA A 42 1.68 3.45 6.11
CA ALA A 42 1.17 2.44 5.21
C ALA A 42 0.06 2.97 4.29
N GLY A 43 -0.90 3.71 4.86
CA GLY A 43 -1.97 4.35 4.12
C GLY A 43 -1.45 5.38 3.12
N VAL A 44 -0.51 6.23 3.52
CA VAL A 44 0.07 7.26 2.63
C VAL A 44 0.87 6.64 1.49
N ALA A 45 1.71 5.65 1.77
CA ALA A 45 2.48 4.96 0.75
C ALA A 45 1.56 4.19 -0.23
N GLY A 46 0.51 3.54 0.28
CA GLY A 46 -0.52 2.91 -0.56
C GLY A 46 -1.27 3.92 -1.43
N LEU A 47 -1.62 5.09 -0.88
CA LEU A 47 -2.26 6.16 -1.63
C LEU A 47 -1.38 6.66 -2.76
N ALA A 48 -0.10 6.94 -2.48
CA ALA A 48 0.85 7.43 -3.46
C ALA A 48 1.06 6.42 -4.60
N MET A 49 1.30 5.15 -4.25
CA MET A 49 1.49 4.08 -5.24
C MET A 49 0.22 3.83 -6.07
N GLY A 50 -0.95 3.81 -5.43
CA GLY A 50 -2.24 3.63 -6.11
C GLY A 50 -2.63 4.83 -7.00
N ALA A 51 -2.26 6.05 -6.61
CA ALA A 51 -2.47 7.24 -7.44
C ALA A 51 -1.56 7.24 -8.67
N ALA A 52 -0.28 6.87 -8.51
CA ALA A 52 0.64 6.72 -9.63
C ALA A 52 0.18 5.63 -10.60
N PHE A 53 -0.22 4.47 -10.06
CA PHE A 53 -0.76 3.37 -10.85
C PHE A 53 -2.07 3.75 -11.56
N GLY A 54 -2.99 4.43 -10.88
CA GLY A 54 -4.25 4.88 -11.48
C GLY A 54 -4.05 5.93 -12.58
N LEU A 55 -3.07 6.82 -12.42
CA LEU A 55 -2.70 7.78 -13.45
C LEU A 55 -2.12 7.08 -14.68
N PHE A 56 -1.21 6.14 -14.47
CA PHE A 56 -0.59 5.35 -15.52
C PHE A 56 -1.62 4.53 -16.30
N MET A 57 -2.54 3.85 -15.59
CA MET A 57 -3.60 3.06 -16.23
C MET A 57 -4.55 3.94 -17.04
N SER A 58 -4.89 5.13 -16.53
CA SER A 58 -5.73 6.10 -17.26
C SER A 58 -5.07 6.60 -18.55
N SER A 59 -3.73 6.68 -18.60
CA SER A 59 -2.99 7.05 -19.81
C SER A 59 -3.12 6.01 -20.93
N PHE A 60 -3.22 4.72 -20.61
CA PHE A 60 -3.46 3.67 -21.61
C PHE A 60 -4.88 3.70 -22.15
N GLU A 61 -5.87 3.88 -21.28
CA GLU A 61 -7.27 3.99 -21.72
C GLU A 61 -7.53 5.24 -22.56
N PHE A 62 -6.79 6.34 -22.32
CA PHE A 62 -6.83 7.54 -23.14
C PHE A 62 -6.25 7.30 -24.56
N SER A 63 -5.32 6.36 -24.69
CA SER A 63 -4.65 6.03 -25.95
C SER A 63 -5.40 4.95 -26.76
N GLY A 64 -6.50 4.40 -26.24
CA GLY A 64 -7.34 3.40 -26.90
C GLY A 64 -8.54 4.01 -27.66
N PRO A 65 -9.20 3.27 -28.58
CA PRO A 65 -10.32 3.74 -29.39
C PRO A 65 -11.65 3.94 -28.60
N SER A 66 -11.59 3.99 -27.26
CA SER A 66 -12.74 4.02 -26.35
C SER A 66 -13.19 5.43 -25.98
N MET A 67 -12.64 6.45 -26.62
CA MET A 67 -13.07 7.84 -26.41
C MET A 67 -14.44 8.07 -27.03
N ASP A 68 -15.38 8.50 -26.21
CA ASP A 68 -16.73 8.84 -26.64
C ASP A 68 -16.65 9.92 -27.75
N PRO A 69 -17.14 9.65 -28.97
CA PRO A 69 -16.98 10.56 -30.11
C PRO A 69 -17.60 11.95 -29.86
N LYS A 70 -18.50 12.06 -28.88
CA LYS A 70 -19.11 13.33 -28.45
C LYS A 70 -18.15 14.28 -27.71
N LEU A 71 -17.03 13.78 -27.16
CA LEU A 71 -16.00 14.62 -26.51
C LEU A 71 -14.97 15.21 -27.51
N LEU A 72 -14.78 14.56 -28.66
CA LEU A 72 -13.88 15.04 -29.72
C LEU A 72 -14.47 16.22 -30.51
N GLU A 73 -15.80 16.35 -30.52
CA GLU A 73 -16.51 17.43 -31.20
C GLU A 73 -16.54 18.73 -30.37
N GLN A 74 -16.21 18.67 -29.07
CA GLN A 74 -16.08 19.86 -28.22
C GLN A 74 -14.67 20.46 -28.25
N SER A 75 -14.58 21.77 -27.96
CA SER A 75 -13.32 22.51 -27.83
C SER A 75 -12.29 21.78 -26.95
N THR A 76 -11.03 21.77 -27.39
CA THR A 76 -9.88 21.08 -26.76
C THR A 76 -9.73 21.39 -25.26
N LYS A 77 -10.16 22.57 -24.82
CA LYS A 77 -10.14 22.99 -23.41
C LYS A 77 -11.16 22.23 -22.55
N VAL A 78 -12.35 21.94 -23.09
CA VAL A 78 -13.41 21.19 -22.40
C VAL A 78 -13.03 19.71 -22.35
N GLN A 79 -12.48 19.18 -23.45
CA GLN A 79 -11.97 17.81 -23.52
C GLN A 79 -10.84 17.59 -22.50
N MET A 80 -9.80 18.44 -22.47
CA MET A 80 -8.73 18.33 -21.46
C MET A 80 -9.26 18.42 -20.04
N LYS A 81 -10.26 19.28 -19.76
CA LYS A 81 -10.83 19.41 -18.42
C LYS A 81 -11.62 18.16 -18.00
N ALA A 82 -12.36 17.55 -18.93
CA ALA A 82 -13.08 16.31 -18.70
C ALA A 82 -12.11 15.13 -18.47
N VAL A 83 -11.07 15.03 -19.29
CA VAL A 83 -10.02 14.02 -19.20
C VAL A 83 -9.26 14.15 -17.87
N LEU A 84 -8.81 15.35 -17.52
CA LEU A 84 -8.14 15.59 -16.25
C LEU A 84 -9.03 15.25 -15.05
N LYS A 85 -10.34 15.50 -15.15
CA LYS A 85 -11.30 15.15 -14.11
C LYS A 85 -11.48 13.64 -14.00
N ASP A 86 -11.55 12.91 -15.11
CA ASP A 86 -11.64 11.45 -15.11
C ASP A 86 -10.36 10.81 -14.57
N MET A 87 -9.20 11.23 -15.08
CA MET A 87 -7.88 10.79 -14.60
C MET A 87 -7.72 11.03 -13.10
N LYS A 88 -8.13 12.21 -12.60
CA LYS A 88 -8.12 12.52 -11.17
C LYS A 88 -9.04 11.58 -10.39
N ASN A 89 -10.28 11.37 -10.84
CA ASN A 89 -11.23 10.52 -10.15
C ASN A 89 -10.75 9.06 -10.08
N ARG A 90 -10.22 8.52 -11.18
CA ARG A 90 -9.63 7.17 -11.22
C ARG A 90 -8.41 7.06 -10.31
N SER A 91 -7.46 8.00 -10.42
CA SER A 91 -6.25 8.00 -9.59
C SER A 91 -6.57 8.10 -8.09
N VAL A 92 -7.52 8.97 -7.72
CA VAL A 92 -7.96 9.12 -6.32
C VAL A 92 -8.71 7.88 -5.85
N SER A 93 -9.57 7.28 -6.69
CA SER A 93 -10.28 6.04 -6.35
C SER A 93 -9.30 4.88 -6.12
N MET A 94 -8.35 4.68 -7.04
CA MET A 94 -7.30 3.67 -6.90
C MET A 94 -6.45 3.92 -5.66
N GLY A 95 -5.96 5.15 -5.47
CA GLY A 95 -5.20 5.54 -4.28
C GLY A 95 -5.93 5.24 -2.97
N LYS A 96 -7.24 5.54 -2.88
CA LYS A 96 -8.05 5.22 -1.70
C LYS A 96 -8.14 3.71 -1.44
N ASN A 97 -8.34 2.90 -2.48
CA ASN A 97 -8.41 1.45 -2.33
C ASN A 97 -7.08 0.88 -1.83
N PHE A 98 -5.95 1.29 -2.41
CA PHE A 98 -4.62 0.86 -1.97
C PHE A 98 -4.27 1.36 -0.56
N ALA A 99 -4.70 2.57 -0.19
CA ALA A 99 -4.55 3.08 1.17
C ALA A 99 -5.31 2.22 2.19
N VAL A 100 -6.56 1.83 1.89
CA VAL A 100 -7.35 0.96 2.77
C VAL A 100 -6.71 -0.43 2.91
N VAL A 101 -6.24 -1.02 1.80
CA VAL A 101 -5.55 -2.32 1.83
C VAL A 101 -4.29 -2.24 2.70
N GLY A 102 -3.46 -1.20 2.50
CA GLY A 102 -2.23 -0.99 3.26
C GLY A 102 -2.50 -0.73 4.75
N ALA A 103 -3.53 0.04 5.07
CA ALA A 103 -3.92 0.34 6.45
C ALA A 103 -4.42 -0.91 7.19
N ILE A 104 -5.28 -1.73 6.57
CA ILE A 104 -5.77 -2.97 7.18
C ILE A 104 -4.64 -3.99 7.35
N TYR A 105 -3.76 -4.11 6.35
CA TYR A 105 -2.61 -4.99 6.43
C TYR A 105 -1.69 -4.60 7.58
N SER A 106 -1.23 -3.34 7.60
CA SER A 106 -0.29 -2.86 8.62
C SER A 106 -0.92 -2.86 10.02
N GLY A 107 -2.21 -2.54 10.12
CA GLY A 107 -2.94 -2.57 11.38
C GLY A 107 -3.11 -3.99 11.93
N SER A 108 -3.50 -4.94 11.09
CA SER A 108 -3.65 -6.34 11.51
C SER A 108 -2.32 -6.97 11.91
N GLU A 109 -1.25 -6.72 11.15
CA GLU A 109 0.10 -7.15 11.48
C GLU A 109 0.55 -6.56 12.83
N CYS A 110 0.34 -5.25 13.06
CA CYS A 110 0.71 -4.61 14.31
C CYS A 110 -0.07 -5.16 15.51
N CYS A 111 -1.36 -5.44 15.36
CA CYS A 111 -2.19 -6.05 16.40
C CYS A 111 -1.70 -7.46 16.77
N ILE A 112 -1.36 -8.29 15.77
CA ILE A 112 -0.89 -9.65 16.01
C ILE A 112 0.54 -9.65 16.58
N GLU A 113 1.41 -8.75 16.11
CA GLU A 113 2.76 -8.55 16.63
C GLU A 113 2.72 -8.09 18.08
N SER A 114 1.84 -7.14 18.43
CA SER A 114 1.62 -6.70 19.81
C SER A 114 1.13 -7.83 20.72
N TYR A 115 0.36 -8.79 20.19
CA TYR A 115 -0.14 -9.93 20.96
C TYR A 115 0.89 -11.06 21.11
N ARG A 116 1.66 -11.39 20.06
CA ARG A 116 2.62 -12.52 20.07
C ARG A 116 4.05 -12.11 20.44
N ALA A 117 4.36 -10.82 20.44
CA ALA A 117 5.71 -10.26 20.62
C ALA A 117 6.77 -10.92 19.71
N LYS A 118 6.37 -11.34 18.50
CA LYS A 118 7.22 -11.98 17.50
C LYS A 118 6.89 -11.48 16.10
N ASN A 119 7.93 -11.27 15.30
CA ASN A 119 7.81 -10.88 13.90
C ASN A 119 8.32 -12.03 13.00
N ASP A 120 7.42 -12.93 12.64
CA ASP A 120 7.71 -14.13 11.85
C ASP A 120 6.80 -14.20 10.61
N LEU A 121 7.17 -15.04 9.63
CA LEU A 121 6.40 -15.36 8.41
C LEU A 121 4.91 -15.59 8.68
N VAL A 122 4.58 -16.28 9.78
CA VAL A 122 3.20 -16.59 10.16
C VAL A 122 2.39 -15.33 10.44
N ASN A 123 3.03 -14.28 10.96
CA ASN A 123 2.39 -13.00 11.22
C ASN A 123 1.98 -12.31 9.91
N SER A 124 2.93 -12.23 8.96
CA SER A 124 2.72 -11.66 7.62
C SER A 124 1.62 -12.39 6.84
N VAL A 125 1.60 -13.73 6.93
CA VAL A 125 0.58 -14.57 6.26
C VAL A 125 -0.79 -14.44 6.90
N ALA A 126 -0.87 -14.41 8.23
CA ALA A 126 -2.13 -14.22 8.94
C ALA A 126 -2.73 -12.83 8.70
N ALA A 127 -1.91 -11.77 8.76
CA ALA A 127 -2.31 -10.40 8.43
C ALA A 127 -2.76 -10.29 6.97
N GLY A 128 -2.04 -10.94 6.04
CA GLY A 128 -2.43 -11.05 4.64
C GLY A 128 -3.79 -11.72 4.46
N CYS A 129 -3.99 -12.90 5.04
CA CYS A 129 -5.27 -13.61 4.99
C CYS A 129 -6.41 -12.77 5.57
N PHE A 130 -6.20 -12.15 6.73
CA PHE A 130 -7.20 -11.30 7.38
C PHE A 130 -7.58 -10.12 6.49
N THR A 131 -6.58 -9.43 5.92
CA THR A 131 -6.81 -8.29 5.04
C THR A 131 -7.58 -8.69 3.78
N GLY A 132 -7.15 -9.75 3.09
CA GLY A 132 -7.81 -10.25 1.89
C GLY A 132 -9.22 -10.77 2.17
N GLY A 133 -9.41 -11.46 3.30
CA GLY A 133 -10.71 -11.95 3.75
C GLY A 133 -11.68 -10.82 4.09
N VAL A 134 -11.24 -9.80 4.84
CA VAL A 134 -12.08 -8.65 5.21
C VAL A 134 -12.49 -7.83 3.99
N LEU A 135 -11.56 -7.60 3.05
CA LEU A 135 -11.87 -6.85 1.83
C LEU A 135 -12.85 -7.59 0.93
N ALA A 136 -12.72 -8.92 0.81
CA ALA A 136 -13.58 -9.74 -0.02
C ALA A 136 -14.85 -10.25 0.69
N ALA A 137 -14.99 -10.03 2.01
CA ALA A 137 -16.12 -10.52 2.80
C ALA A 137 -17.48 -10.09 2.23
N ARG A 138 -17.55 -8.88 1.66
CA ARG A 138 -18.78 -8.32 1.08
C ARG A 138 -19.21 -8.99 -0.22
N ALA A 139 -18.27 -9.65 -0.90
CA ALA A 139 -18.53 -10.40 -2.14
C ALA A 139 -18.92 -11.87 -1.87
N GLY A 140 -19.04 -12.28 -0.60
CA GLY A 140 -19.48 -13.60 -0.18
C GLY A 140 -18.34 -14.49 0.37
N PRO A 141 -18.69 -15.64 0.96
CA PRO A 141 -17.72 -16.50 1.67
C PRO A 141 -16.67 -17.11 0.73
N GLN A 142 -17.05 -17.47 -0.51
CA GLN A 142 -16.10 -17.98 -1.50
C GLN A 142 -15.06 -16.93 -1.89
N ALA A 143 -15.50 -15.68 -2.10
CA ALA A 143 -14.60 -14.56 -2.37
C ALA A 143 -13.68 -14.26 -1.18
N ALA A 144 -14.20 -14.35 0.05
CA ALA A 144 -13.39 -14.20 1.27
C ALA A 144 -12.29 -15.26 1.40
N LEU A 145 -12.59 -16.53 1.08
CA LEU A 145 -11.61 -17.61 1.10
C LEU A 145 -10.54 -17.43 0.03
N LEU A 146 -10.95 -17.07 -1.20
CA LEU A 146 -10.01 -16.78 -2.29
C LEU A 146 -9.16 -15.54 -1.97
N GLY A 147 -9.76 -14.50 -1.40
CA GLY A 147 -9.07 -13.28 -0.96
C GLY A 147 -8.05 -13.58 0.13
N CYS A 148 -8.42 -14.37 1.14
CA CYS A 148 -7.50 -14.83 2.18
C CYS A 148 -6.33 -15.62 1.56
N GLY A 149 -6.61 -16.64 0.74
CA GLY A 149 -5.58 -17.48 0.12
C GLY A 149 -4.62 -16.68 -0.77
N GLY A 150 -5.15 -15.76 -1.59
CA GLY A 150 -4.36 -14.92 -2.48
C GLY A 150 -3.44 -13.95 -1.72
N PHE A 151 -3.98 -13.21 -0.75
CA PHE A 151 -3.17 -12.27 0.05
C PHE A 151 -2.20 -12.99 0.99
N ALA A 152 -2.57 -14.15 1.52
CA ALA A 152 -1.69 -15.02 2.30
C ALA A 152 -0.49 -15.48 1.47
N ALA A 153 -0.75 -16.01 0.27
CA ALA A 153 0.30 -16.48 -0.64
C ALA A 153 1.22 -15.33 -1.11
N PHE A 154 0.65 -14.18 -1.46
CA PHE A 154 1.42 -12.99 -1.84
C PHE A 154 2.31 -12.50 -0.70
N SER A 155 1.77 -12.47 0.53
CA SER A 155 2.54 -12.07 1.71
C SER A 155 3.65 -13.07 2.01
N ALA A 156 3.37 -14.38 1.93
CA ALA A 156 4.38 -15.43 2.10
C ALA A 156 5.50 -15.29 1.06
N ALA A 157 5.16 -15.04 -0.20
CA ALA A 157 6.12 -14.91 -1.29
C ALA A 157 7.05 -13.71 -1.11
N ILE A 158 6.50 -12.53 -0.77
CA ILE A 158 7.31 -11.34 -0.48
C ILE A 158 8.24 -11.60 0.71
N ASP A 159 7.68 -12.17 1.77
CA ASP A 159 8.40 -12.36 3.02
C ASP A 159 9.51 -13.41 2.87
N PHE A 160 9.28 -14.46 2.07
CA PHE A 160 10.30 -15.42 1.63
C PHE A 160 11.37 -14.75 0.77
N TYR A 161 11.00 -13.88 -0.17
CA TYR A 161 11.94 -13.17 -1.04
C TYR A 161 12.82 -12.18 -0.27
N LEU A 162 12.28 -11.51 0.75
CA LEU A 162 13.04 -10.55 1.56
C LEU A 162 13.91 -11.20 2.65
N ARG A 163 13.58 -12.43 3.05
CA ARG A 163 14.33 -13.20 4.05
C ARG A 163 15.33 -14.20 3.46
N GLY A 164 15.27 -14.46 2.15
CA GLY A 164 16.22 -15.29 1.40
C GLY A 164 17.40 -14.48 0.87
#